data_AF-W1XPX0-F1
#
_entry.id   AF-W1XPX0-F1
#
_cell.length_a   1.000
_cell.length_b   1.000
_cell.length_c   1.000
_cell.angle_alpha   90.00
_cell.angle_beta   90.00
_cell.angle_gamma   90.00
#
_symmetry.space_group_name_H-M   'P 1'
#
loop_
_entity.id
_entity.type
_entity.pdbx_description
1 polymer ?
#
loop_
_entity_poly.entity_id
_entity_poly.type
_entity_poly.pdbx_seq_one_letter_code
_entity_poly.pdbx_strand_id
1 'polypeptide(L)' 'MNMLALTIIFPLIGFVLLAFSRGRWSENVSAIVGVGSVGLAALVTAFIGVDFFANGEQSYSQPLWTWMSVG' A
#
# COMPACT_ATOMS: atom_id res chain seq x y z
N MET A 1 5.44 -6.63 -11.97
CA MET A 1 4.15 -6.40 -11.26
C MET A 1 4.03 -7.06 -9.88
N ASN A 2 5.11 -7.29 -9.09
CA ASN A 2 5.02 -7.93 -7.76
C ASN A 2 4.83 -6.95 -6.57
N MET A 3 4.32 -5.75 -6.84
CA MET A 3 4.26 -4.66 -5.84
C MET A 3 2.83 -4.28 -5.44
N LEU A 4 1.81 -4.97 -5.97
CA LEU A 4 0.40 -4.65 -5.67
C LEU A 4 0.11 -4.65 -4.17
N ALA A 5 0.68 -5.59 -3.41
CA ALA A 5 0.49 -5.64 -1.98
C ALA A 5 0.94 -4.36 -1.25
N LEU A 6 1.94 -3.63 -1.77
CA LEU A 6 2.47 -2.43 -1.14
C LEU A 6 1.49 -1.24 -1.17
N THR A 7 0.57 -1.21 -2.13
CA THR A 7 -0.48 -0.17 -2.16
C THR A 7 -1.46 -0.29 -0.98
N ILE A 8 -1.54 -1.47 -0.38
CA ILE A 8 -2.33 -1.77 0.82
C ILE A 8 -1.45 -1.71 2.08
N ILE A 9 -0.25 -2.27 2.02
CA ILE A 9 0.66 -2.37 3.17
C ILE A 9 1.12 -0.99 3.64
N PHE A 10 1.46 -0.05 2.74
CA PHE A 10 1.90 1.28 3.17
C PHE A 10 0.82 2.03 3.95
N PRO A 11 -0.43 2.19 3.46
CA PRO A 11 -1.48 2.82 4.25
C PRO A 11 -1.80 2.05 5.54
N LEU A 12 -1.74 0.71 5.53
CA LEU A 12 -1.97 -0.09 6.74
C LEU A 12 -0.90 0.17 7.80
N ILE A 13 0.38 0.25 7.42
CA ILE A 13 1.46 0.62 8.33
C ILE A 13 1.26 2.05 8.85
N GLY A 14 0.94 3.00 7.97
CA GLY A 14 0.64 4.38 8.36
C GLY A 14 -0.49 4.44 9.39
N PHE A 15 -1.58 3.70 9.15
CA PHE A 15 -2.70 3.56 10.07
C PHE A 15 -2.26 2.99 11.43
N VAL A 16 -1.55 1.86 11.46
CA VAL A 16 -1.11 1.21 12.71
C VAL A 16 -0.23 2.14 13.54
N LEU A 17 0.71 2.83 12.88
CA LEU A 17 1.59 3.79 13.53
C LEU A 17 0.81 4.96 14.16
N LEU A 18 -0.10 5.57 13.39
CA LEU A 18 -0.88 6.70 13.87
C LEU A 18 -1.87 6.29 14.97
N ALA A 19 -2.60 5.20 14.78
CA ALA A 19 -3.57 4.68 15.74
C ALA A 19 -2.93 4.36 17.11
N PHE A 20 -1.70 3.85 17.12
CA PHE A 20 -0.98 3.54 18.34
C PHE A 20 -0.11 4.67 18.91
N SER A 21 0.08 5.76 18.17
CA SER A 21 0.82 6.94 18.66
C SER A 21 0.10 7.66 19.81
N ARG A 22 -1.24 7.59 19.88
CA ARG A 22 -2.10 8.18 20.94
C ARG A 22 -1.77 9.65 21.28
N GLY A 23 -1.47 10.47 20.27
CA GLY A 23 -1.14 11.89 20.47
C GLY A 23 0.23 12.16 21.08
N ARG A 24 1.10 11.14 21.20
CA ARG A 24 2.49 11.30 21.64
C ARG A 24 3.40 11.90 20.56
N TRP A 25 2.94 11.90 19.31
CA TRP A 25 3.65 12.48 18.18
C TRP A 25 3.20 13.92 17.96
N SER A 26 4.13 14.77 17.54
CA SER A 26 3.78 16.10 17.09
C SER A 26 2.91 16.04 15.84
N GLU A 27 2.19 17.13 15.58
CA GLU A 27 1.35 17.27 14.38
C GLU A 27 2.15 17.05 13.10
N ASN A 28 3.35 17.61 13.00
CA ASN A 28 4.22 17.46 11.84
C ASN A 28 4.62 16.00 11.60
N VAL A 29 4.97 15.25 12.65
CA VAL A 29 5.33 13.83 12.51
C VAL A 29 4.12 13.01 12.05
N SER A 30 2.95 13.28 12.66
CA SER A 30 1.70 12.59 12.30
C SER A 30 1.30 12.87 10.84
N ALA A 31 1.44 14.13 10.39
CA ALA A 31 1.20 14.54 9.01
C ALA A 31 2.16 13.85 8.03
N ILE A 32 3.46 13.80 8.36
CA ILE A 32 4.46 13.12 7.51
C ILE A 32 4.15 11.63 7.39
N VAL A 33 3.80 10.94 8.48
CA VAL A 33 3.47 9.50 8.40
C VAL A 33 2.18 9.26 7.61
N GLY A 34 1.14 10.05 7.88
CA GLY A 34 -0.14 9.94 7.17
C GLY A 34 0.02 10.16 5.66
N VAL A 35 0.49 11.35 5.28
CA VAL A 35 0.67 11.72 3.87
C VAL A 35 1.76 10.87 3.21
N GLY A 36 2.85 10.59 3.90
CA GLY A 36 3.95 9.77 3.39
C GLY A 36 3.53 8.35 3.07
N SER A 37 2.71 7.71 3.91
CA SER A 37 2.22 6.35 3.64
C SER A 37 1.36 6.27 2.37
N VAL A 38 0.45 7.23 2.17
CA VAL A 38 -0.40 7.31 0.97
C VAL A 38 0.42 7.75 -0.25
N GLY A 39 1.37 8.66 -0.09
CA GLY A 39 2.27 9.11 -1.15
C GLY A 39 3.16 7.98 -1.68
N LEU A 40 3.71 7.15 -0.78
CA LEU A 40 4.46 5.95 -1.18
C LEU A 40 3.56 4.93 -1.90
N ALA A 41 2.32 4.74 -1.45
CA ALA A 41 1.35 3.90 -2.14
C ALA A 41 1.04 4.43 -3.56
N ALA A 42 0.87 5.76 -3.71
CA ALA A 42 0.66 6.40 -5.00
C ALA A 42 1.87 6.24 -5.94
N LEU A 43 3.10 6.35 -5.41
CA LEU A 43 4.32 6.11 -6.17
C LEU A 43 4.41 4.66 -6.67
N VAL A 44 4.09 3.68 -5.80
CA VAL A 44 4.00 2.28 -6.22
C VAL A 44 2.94 2.11 -7.30
N THR A 45 1.76 2.72 -7.14
CA THR A 45 0.68 2.68 -8.14
C THR A 45 1.14 3.21 -9.50
N ALA A 46 1.91 4.31 -9.52
CA ALA A 46 2.49 4.83 -10.76
C ALA A 46 3.45 3.81 -11.41
N PHE A 47 4.35 3.19 -10.62
CA PHE A 47 5.28 2.19 -11.13
C PHE A 47 4.58 0.94 -11.69
N ILE A 48 3.61 0.37 -10.98
CA ILE A 48 2.86 -0.78 -11.48
C ILE A 48 2.01 -0.42 -12.70
N GLY A 49 1.53 0.83 -12.81
CA GLY A 49 0.78 1.31 -13.96
C GLY A 49 1.64 1.38 -15.22
N VAL A 50 2.87 1.93 -15.11
CA VAL A 50 3.84 1.92 -16.21
C VAL A 50 4.15 0.48 -16.64
N ASP A 51 4.38 -0.42 -15.69
CA ASP A 51 4.63 -1.84 -15.97
C ASP A 51 3.41 -2.49 -16.64
N PHE A 52 2.19 -2.20 -16.19
CA PHE A 52 0.95 -2.71 -16.80
C PHE A 52 0.80 -2.31 -18.29
N PHE A 53 1.01 -1.02 -18.60
CA PHE A 53 0.98 -0.54 -20.00
C PHE A 53 2.10 -1.19 -20.83
N ALA A 54 3.31 -1.30 -20.27
CA ALA A 54 4.44 -1.94 -20.96
C ALA A 54 4.23 -3.44 -21.24
N ASN A 55 3.42 -4.12 -20.42
CA ASN A 55 3.07 -5.54 -20.58
C ASN A 55 1.78 -5.76 -21.41
N GLY A 56 1.34 -4.76 -22.19
CA GLY A 56 0.22 -4.92 -23.12
C GLY A 56 -1.15 -4.96 -22.45
N GLU A 57 -1.30 -4.26 -21.33
CA GLU A 57 -2.57 -4.03 -20.64
C GLU A 57 -3.32 -5.32 -20.25
N GLN A 58 -2.57 -6.39 -20.03
CA GLN A 58 -3.12 -7.70 -19.70
C GLN A 58 -3.69 -7.70 -18.28
N SER A 59 -4.84 -8.34 -18.09
CA SER A 59 -5.40 -8.56 -16.75
C SER A 59 -4.37 -9.28 -15.88
N TYR A 60 -4.05 -8.68 -14.74
CA TYR A 60 -3.07 -9.22 -13.80
C TYR A 60 -3.78 -9.62 -12.50
N SER A 61 -3.60 -10.88 -12.11
CA SER A 61 -4.08 -11.41 -10.84
C SER A 61 -2.88 -11.84 -10.02
N GLN A 62 -2.79 -11.34 -8.78
CA GLN A 62 -1.78 -11.74 -7.80
C GLN A 62 -2.47 -12.47 -6.64
N PRO A 63 -2.59 -13.80 -6.68
CA PRO A 63 -3.07 -14.57 -5.54
C PRO A 63 -2.13 -14.38 -4.35
N LEU A 64 -2.68 -13.94 -3.21
CA LEU A 64 -1.88 -13.74 -1.99
C LEU A 64 -1.81 -15.04 -1.18
N TRP A 65 -2.97 -15.60 -0.85
CA TRP A 65 -3.11 -16.91 -0.21
C TRP A 65 -4.55 -17.42 -0.40
N THR A 66 -4.80 -18.68 -0.09
CA THR A 66 -6.17 -19.21 0.03
C THR A 66 -6.71 -18.88 1.41
N TRP A 67 -7.66 -17.95 1.50
CA TRP A 67 -8.18 -17.50 2.81
C TRP A 67 -8.83 -18.64 3.59
N MET A 68 -9.67 -19.44 2.92
CA MET A 68 -10.34 -20.59 3.50
C MET A 68 -10.37 -21.71 2.47
N SER A 69 -10.07 -22.93 2.91
CA SER A 69 -10.23 -24.15 2.11
C SER A 69 -11.10 -25.09 2.92
N VAL A 70 -12.31 -25.32 2.43
CA VAL A 70 -13.30 -26.19 3.06
C VAL A 70 -13.69 -27.22 1.99
N GLY A 71 -13.69 -28.49 2.36
CA GLY A 71 -14.04 -29.62 1.49
C GLY A 71 -15.54 -29.88 1.46
#